data_AF-A0A933UHE7-F1
#
_entry.id   AF-A0A933UHE7-F1
#
_cell.length_a   1.000
_cell.length_b   1.000
_cell.length_c   1.000
_cell.angle_alpha   90.00
_cell.angle_beta   90.00
_cell.angle_gamma   90.00
#
_symmetry.space_group_name_H-M   'P 1'
#
loop_
_entity.id
_entity.type
_entity.pdbx_description
1 polymer ?
#
loop_
_entity_poly.entity_id
_entity_poly.type
_entity_poly.pdbx_seq_one_letter_code
_entity_poly.pdbx_strand_id
1 'polypeptide(L)'
;MSNSNERLPGLAVAALASLGAGAVHAAATGIHAEHPQLARIFVVVTVLQLGAGLWALLRPTRAAAVVVAAVNAAAVLGWLATRLVGISWIDGLETREAAQFADTVCAGLGAVAAGAALGALLVGRRETPNPVRLAVPAVLIAALAIPAMWTGGTHAHSHGGDEAAVHSHDEAGATGEAAGVATEDTAHAHDEADTTGATDTTVHAHDTELAAAGWPRAWDPAAGIDLSGVPGVTEEQQARAQQLIDDTLRELPKWSTPEAAVADGYASIGDAGTGSEHFIKQSLIQDDVMLDPTQPESLVFTVKGSTKTLAGAMFIASARPTDDPTLTSWAGPLMTWHNHGNLCWDRVNGVAQVVGLTDGSGKCARGVNTGGANPMVHVWITPHQCGPFAALEGVGAGQAAVPEDQRVDMCQEHDHGTTGAAPAAATSRPYDPTQPIDLSGFDGVTPEQQAAAENLVAVTLVRLPQWSDYRDAEAAGFHSIGDGITGHEHFINWDWINDDITLDPDHPESLVYQPQPDGSKKLVSAMYMLPDTVDLADVPNIGGALMQWHIHDNLCFTNDPEAPKVAGLVNNKGECNPPLSKFRPAPMIHVWITSHKCGPFAALEGVGAGQIQPGEERLCDHVHGSGF
;
A
#
# COMPACT_ATOMS: atom_id res chain seq x y z
N MET A 1 62.35 -27.39 -31.08
CA MET A 1 61.32 -26.52 -31.66
C MET A 1 60.61 -25.84 -30.51
N SER A 2 60.93 -24.57 -30.28
CA SER A 2 60.45 -23.78 -29.15
C SER A 2 58.96 -23.47 -29.35
N ASN A 3 58.08 -23.95 -28.46
CA ASN A 3 56.69 -23.52 -28.42
C ASN A 3 56.66 -22.08 -27.90
N SER A 4 56.77 -21.10 -28.81
CA SER A 4 56.54 -19.70 -28.49
C SER A 4 55.09 -19.55 -28.01
N ASN A 5 54.93 -19.15 -26.74
CA ASN A 5 53.64 -18.95 -26.08
C ASN A 5 53.08 -17.57 -26.47
N GLU A 6 52.93 -17.36 -27.79
CA GLU A 6 52.41 -16.13 -28.37
C GLU A 6 50.89 -16.05 -28.16
N ARG A 7 50.43 -14.99 -27.52
CA ARG A 7 49.01 -14.79 -27.19
C ARG A 7 48.56 -13.40 -27.59
N LEU A 8 47.24 -13.24 -27.71
CA LEU A 8 46.58 -11.94 -27.82
C LEU A 8 46.31 -11.43 -26.40
N PRO A 9 47.08 -10.44 -25.89
CA PRO A 9 46.95 -9.98 -24.52
C PRO A 9 45.58 -9.32 -24.31
N GLY A 10 44.91 -9.67 -23.21
CA GLY A 10 43.57 -9.14 -22.88
C GLY A 10 42.40 -9.93 -23.46
N LEU A 11 42.59 -10.77 -24.49
CA LEU A 11 41.50 -11.50 -25.13
C LEU A 11 40.76 -12.45 -24.17
N ALA A 12 41.47 -13.09 -23.23
CA ALA A 12 40.86 -13.95 -22.24
C ALA A 12 39.99 -13.17 -21.23
N VAL A 13 40.37 -11.94 -20.89
CA VAL A 13 39.56 -11.04 -20.04
C VAL A 13 38.35 -10.53 -20.83
N ALA A 14 38.54 -10.18 -22.10
CA ALA A 14 37.46 -9.80 -23.00
C ALA A 14 36.40 -10.92 -23.13
N ALA A 15 36.87 -12.16 -23.23
CA ALA A 15 36.02 -13.33 -23.33
C ALA A 15 35.22 -13.59 -22.05
N LEU A 16 35.85 -13.46 -20.87
CA LEU A 16 35.16 -13.58 -19.58
C LEU A 16 34.12 -12.46 -19.39
N ALA A 17 34.43 -11.22 -19.78
CA ALA A 17 33.50 -10.10 -19.68
C ALA A 17 32.30 -10.29 -20.63
N SER A 18 32.53 -10.80 -21.85
CA SER A 18 31.47 -11.19 -22.79
C SER A 18 30.58 -12.29 -22.23
N LEU A 19 31.15 -13.28 -21.53
CA LEU A 19 30.37 -14.33 -20.85
C LEU A 19 29.52 -13.75 -19.71
N GLY A 20 30.09 -12.84 -18.92
CA GLY A 20 29.35 -12.15 -17.85
C GLY A 20 28.18 -11.32 -18.39
N ALA A 21 28.41 -10.51 -19.43
CA ALA A 21 27.34 -9.73 -20.09
C ALA A 21 26.25 -10.65 -20.68
N GLY A 22 26.65 -11.74 -21.34
CA GLY A 22 25.71 -12.73 -21.87
C GLY A 22 24.88 -13.41 -20.78
N ALA A 23 25.44 -13.66 -19.59
CA ALA A 23 24.69 -14.22 -18.48
C ALA A 23 23.65 -13.22 -17.92
N VAL A 24 23.96 -11.92 -17.88
CA VAL A 24 23.01 -10.87 -17.48
C VAL A 24 21.86 -10.75 -18.51
N HIS A 25 22.15 -10.75 -19.81
CA HIS A 25 21.09 -10.78 -20.83
C HIS A 25 20.27 -12.09 -20.84
N ALA A 26 20.86 -13.21 -20.40
CA ALA A 26 20.13 -14.47 -20.25
C ALA A 26 19.06 -14.34 -19.15
N ALA A 27 19.40 -13.71 -18.03
CA ALA A 27 18.43 -13.39 -16.99
C ALA A 27 17.34 -12.43 -17.53
N ALA A 28 17.74 -11.38 -18.26
CA ALA A 28 16.82 -10.40 -18.88
C ALA A 28 15.76 -11.04 -19.80
N THR A 29 16.06 -12.18 -20.40
CA THR A 29 15.10 -12.92 -21.25
C THR A 29 13.87 -13.37 -20.46
N GLY A 30 14.04 -13.84 -19.21
CA GLY A 30 12.93 -14.30 -18.37
C GLY A 30 12.15 -13.15 -17.75
N ILE A 31 12.81 -12.01 -17.57
CA ILE A 31 12.25 -10.80 -16.97
C ILE A 31 11.35 -10.05 -17.95
N HIS A 32 11.68 -10.09 -19.25
CA HIS A 32 10.90 -9.42 -20.31
C HIS A 32 10.07 -10.40 -21.16
N ALA A 33 9.63 -11.50 -20.56
CA ALA A 33 8.91 -12.57 -21.28
C ALA A 33 7.53 -12.11 -21.82
N GLU A 34 6.96 -11.09 -21.20
CA GLU A 34 5.73 -10.38 -21.56
C GLU A 34 5.82 -9.60 -22.88
N HIS A 35 7.05 -9.30 -23.35
CA HIS A 35 7.32 -8.70 -24.65
C HIS A 35 8.01 -9.72 -25.58
N PRO A 36 7.26 -10.50 -26.39
CA PRO A 36 7.83 -11.61 -27.17
C PRO A 36 8.94 -11.18 -28.14
N GLN A 37 8.88 -9.95 -28.67
CA GLN A 37 9.90 -9.42 -29.57
C GLN A 37 11.19 -9.07 -28.81
N LEU A 38 11.08 -8.43 -27.64
CA LEU A 38 12.22 -8.04 -26.81
C LEU A 38 12.91 -9.26 -26.17
N ALA A 39 12.14 -10.22 -25.64
CA ALA A 39 12.68 -11.48 -25.13
C ALA A 39 13.50 -12.23 -26.19
N ARG A 40 13.01 -12.30 -27.44
CA ARG A 40 13.75 -12.93 -28.56
C ARG A 40 15.07 -12.21 -28.85
N ILE A 41 15.09 -10.88 -28.76
CA ILE A 41 16.31 -10.09 -28.93
C ILE A 41 17.30 -10.43 -27.82
N PHE A 42 16.87 -10.50 -26.56
CA PHE A 42 17.74 -10.89 -25.45
C PHE A 42 18.28 -12.32 -25.60
N VAL A 43 17.48 -13.28 -26.07
CA VAL A 43 17.95 -14.64 -26.39
C VAL A 43 19.06 -14.59 -27.45
N VAL A 44 18.85 -13.84 -28.53
CA VAL A 44 19.84 -13.72 -29.62
C VAL A 44 21.14 -13.10 -29.10
N VAL A 45 21.05 -11.98 -28.37
CA VAL A 45 22.23 -11.29 -27.83
C VAL A 45 22.97 -12.18 -26.81
N THR A 46 22.23 -12.90 -25.96
CA THR A 46 22.77 -13.89 -25.02
C THR A 46 23.59 -14.96 -25.73
N VAL A 47 23.01 -15.61 -26.74
CA VAL A 47 23.68 -16.66 -27.51
C VAL A 47 24.94 -16.13 -28.19
N LEU A 48 24.87 -14.92 -28.76
CA LEU A 48 26.02 -14.29 -29.40
C LEU A 48 27.14 -13.95 -28.41
N GLN A 49 26.81 -13.37 -27.25
CA GLN A 49 27.80 -12.99 -26.23
C GLN A 49 28.42 -14.19 -25.53
N LEU A 50 27.62 -15.20 -25.19
CA LEU A 50 28.12 -16.44 -24.60
C LEU A 50 28.95 -17.24 -25.61
N GLY A 51 28.47 -17.35 -26.85
CA GLY A 51 29.15 -18.07 -27.93
C GLY A 51 30.48 -17.41 -28.32
N ALA A 52 30.50 -16.08 -28.48
CA ALA A 52 31.72 -15.34 -28.79
C ALA A 52 32.76 -15.43 -27.66
N GLY A 53 32.34 -15.28 -26.41
CA GLY A 53 33.20 -15.41 -25.25
C GLY A 53 33.78 -16.83 -25.11
N LEU A 54 32.94 -17.86 -25.20
CA LEU A 54 33.39 -19.24 -25.13
C LEU A 54 34.34 -19.59 -26.28
N TRP A 55 34.05 -19.15 -27.50
CA TRP A 55 34.93 -19.38 -28.65
C TRP A 55 36.29 -18.70 -28.48
N ALA A 56 36.34 -17.48 -27.94
CA ALA A 56 37.58 -16.77 -27.69
C ALA A 56 38.44 -17.42 -26.58
N LEU A 57 37.83 -18.03 -25.56
CA LEU A 57 38.55 -18.82 -24.55
C LEU A 57 39.12 -20.12 -25.13
N LEU A 58 38.32 -20.84 -25.93
CA LEU A 58 38.73 -22.13 -26.50
C LEU A 58 39.70 -21.98 -27.68
N ARG A 59 39.56 -20.91 -28.46
CA ARG A 59 40.35 -20.64 -29.69
C ARG A 59 40.74 -19.16 -29.77
N PRO A 60 41.78 -18.72 -29.03
CA PRO A 60 42.20 -17.31 -28.97
C PRO A 60 42.87 -16.86 -30.27
N THR A 61 42.05 -16.54 -31.28
CA THR A 61 42.48 -16.09 -32.61
C THR A 61 42.10 -14.62 -32.84
N ARG A 62 42.72 -13.98 -33.84
CA ARG A 62 42.31 -12.61 -34.24
C ARG A 62 40.85 -12.55 -34.67
N ALA A 63 40.35 -13.61 -35.34
CA ALA A 63 38.94 -13.70 -35.72
C ALA A 63 38.02 -13.73 -34.48
N ALA A 64 38.37 -14.50 -33.45
CA ALA A 64 37.62 -14.51 -32.20
C ALA A 64 37.64 -13.13 -31.50
N ALA A 65 38.77 -12.42 -31.53
CA ALA A 65 38.84 -11.04 -31.00
C ALA A 65 37.96 -10.05 -31.78
N VAL A 66 37.90 -10.15 -33.11
CA VAL A 66 36.99 -9.32 -33.93
C VAL A 66 35.53 -9.62 -33.57
N VAL A 67 35.16 -10.89 -33.42
CA VAL A 67 33.78 -11.28 -33.10
C VAL A 67 33.38 -10.83 -31.70
N VAL A 68 34.24 -11.00 -30.68
CA VAL A 68 33.98 -10.49 -29.32
C VAL A 68 33.84 -8.97 -29.32
N ALA A 69 34.69 -8.25 -30.07
CA ALA A 69 34.60 -6.80 -30.18
C ALA A 69 33.29 -6.36 -30.84
N ALA A 70 32.93 -6.97 -31.97
CA ALA A 70 31.74 -6.61 -32.74
C ALA A 70 30.44 -6.88 -31.98
N VAL A 71 30.29 -8.07 -31.39
CA VAL A 71 29.08 -8.47 -30.65
C VAL A 71 28.85 -7.55 -29.45
N ASN A 72 29.89 -7.28 -28.66
CA ASN A 72 29.73 -6.48 -27.45
C ASN A 72 29.63 -4.98 -27.75
N ALA A 73 30.29 -4.47 -28.79
CA ALA A 73 30.09 -3.09 -29.24
C ALA A 73 28.66 -2.87 -29.75
N ALA A 74 28.09 -3.83 -30.49
CA ALA A 74 26.71 -3.76 -30.95
C ALA A 74 25.72 -3.74 -29.77
N ALA A 75 25.94 -4.58 -28.75
CA ALA A 75 25.11 -4.60 -27.54
C ALA A 75 25.19 -3.27 -26.77
N VAL A 76 26.39 -2.70 -26.58
CA VAL A 76 26.57 -1.41 -25.90
C VAL A 76 25.94 -0.26 -26.68
N LEU A 77 26.06 -0.27 -28.01
CA LEU A 77 25.43 0.75 -28.85
C LEU A 77 23.89 0.62 -28.84
N GLY A 78 23.36 -0.61 -28.82
CA GLY A 78 21.94 -0.86 -28.64
C GLY A 78 21.42 -0.30 -27.31
N TRP A 79 22.13 -0.59 -26.21
CA TRP A 79 21.83 -0.02 -24.90
C TRP A 79 21.92 1.51 -24.88
N LEU A 80 22.92 2.11 -25.54
CA LEU A 80 23.02 3.56 -25.60
C LEU A 80 21.84 4.18 -26.39
N ALA A 81 21.37 3.51 -27.44
CA ALA A 81 20.22 3.95 -28.22
C ALA A 81 18.92 3.94 -27.41
N THR A 82 18.69 2.91 -26.59
CA THR A 82 17.51 2.84 -25.70
C THR A 82 17.52 3.96 -24.66
N ARG A 83 18.70 4.34 -24.15
CA ARG A 83 18.83 5.42 -23.15
C ARG A 83 18.78 6.83 -23.74
N LEU A 84 19.30 7.04 -24.95
CA LEU A 84 19.39 8.36 -25.56
C LEU A 84 18.19 8.75 -26.41
N VAL A 85 17.55 7.78 -27.09
CA VAL A 85 16.51 8.06 -28.08
C VAL A 85 15.24 7.25 -27.83
N GLY A 86 15.36 6.01 -27.35
CA GLY A 86 14.29 5.02 -27.41
C GLY A 86 14.26 4.35 -28.79
N ILE A 87 13.68 3.15 -28.88
CA ILE A 87 13.54 2.37 -30.10
C ILE A 87 12.05 2.10 -30.34
N SER A 88 11.40 3.00 -31.08
CA SER A 88 9.94 3.01 -31.28
C SER A 88 9.36 1.85 -32.10
N TRP A 89 10.18 0.90 -32.56
CA TRP A 89 9.75 -0.27 -33.34
C TRP A 89 10.05 -1.60 -32.63
N ILE A 90 10.46 -1.55 -31.36
CA ILE A 90 10.60 -2.71 -30.49
C ILE A 90 9.70 -2.48 -29.28
N ASP A 91 8.66 -3.30 -29.16
CA ASP A 91 7.77 -3.30 -28.01
C ASP A 91 8.55 -3.45 -26.69
N GLY A 92 8.36 -2.50 -25.78
CA GLY A 92 9.07 -2.41 -24.50
C GLY A 92 10.35 -1.56 -24.51
N LEU A 93 10.66 -0.84 -25.59
CA LEU A 93 11.82 0.05 -25.69
C LEU A 93 11.50 1.43 -26.29
N GLU A 94 10.22 1.79 -26.44
CA GLU A 94 9.74 2.99 -27.12
C GLU A 94 10.03 4.27 -26.34
N THR A 95 10.06 4.17 -25.02
CA THR A 95 10.29 5.28 -24.10
C THR A 95 11.71 5.24 -23.55
N ARG A 96 12.26 6.42 -23.23
CA ARG A 96 13.59 6.53 -22.62
C ARG A 96 13.47 6.32 -21.13
N GLU A 97 14.00 5.20 -20.65
CA GLU A 97 14.04 4.90 -19.24
C GLU A 97 15.44 5.18 -18.64
N ALA A 98 15.50 5.36 -17.32
CA ALA A 98 16.77 5.48 -16.60
C ALA A 98 17.59 4.18 -16.67
N ALA A 99 18.92 4.29 -16.62
CA ALA A 99 19.79 3.11 -16.64
C ALA A 99 19.73 2.40 -15.29
N GLN A 100 19.10 1.22 -15.25
CA GLN A 100 19.06 0.40 -14.06
C GLN A 100 20.42 -0.25 -13.79
N PHE A 101 20.61 -0.77 -12.58
CA PHE A 101 21.86 -1.40 -12.16
C PHE A 101 22.23 -2.58 -13.07
N ALA A 102 21.28 -3.46 -13.39
CA ALA A 102 21.51 -4.62 -14.26
C ALA A 102 21.94 -4.20 -15.67
N ASP A 103 21.29 -3.20 -16.25
CA ASP A 103 21.64 -2.67 -17.58
C ASP A 103 23.03 -2.05 -17.60
N THR A 104 23.34 -1.28 -16.56
CA THR A 104 24.62 -0.56 -16.44
C THR A 104 25.77 -1.55 -16.26
N VAL A 105 25.57 -2.61 -15.47
CA VAL A 105 26.54 -3.69 -15.32
C VAL A 105 26.69 -4.47 -16.63
N CYS A 106 25.59 -4.80 -17.31
CA CYS A 106 25.63 -5.51 -18.59
C CYS A 106 26.39 -4.71 -19.66
N ALA A 107 26.04 -3.43 -19.83
CA ALA A 107 26.69 -2.51 -20.76
C ALA A 107 28.15 -2.26 -20.38
N GLY A 108 28.46 -2.14 -19.08
CA GLY A 108 29.83 -2.00 -18.58
C GLY A 108 30.70 -3.22 -18.89
N LEU A 109 30.19 -4.43 -18.66
CA LEU A 109 30.87 -5.68 -19.03
C LEU A 109 31.03 -5.81 -20.55
N GLY A 110 30.02 -5.41 -21.33
CA GLY A 110 30.10 -5.32 -22.78
C GLY A 110 31.18 -4.33 -23.26
N ALA A 111 31.30 -3.16 -22.63
CA ALA A 111 32.31 -2.16 -22.95
C ALA A 111 33.73 -2.66 -22.63
N VAL A 112 33.90 -3.35 -21.48
CA VAL A 112 35.17 -4.01 -21.12
C VAL A 112 35.52 -5.10 -22.14
N ALA A 113 34.54 -5.92 -22.55
CA ALA A 113 34.74 -6.97 -23.55
C ALA A 113 35.19 -6.38 -24.90
N ALA A 114 34.48 -5.35 -25.38
CA ALA A 114 34.80 -4.70 -26.65
C ALA A 114 36.16 -4.00 -26.60
N GLY A 115 36.43 -3.21 -25.56
CA GLY A 115 37.68 -2.47 -25.39
C GLY A 115 38.90 -3.39 -25.27
N ALA A 116 38.80 -4.45 -24.46
CA ALA A 116 39.89 -5.41 -24.30
C ALA A 116 40.15 -6.23 -25.58
N ALA A 117 39.11 -6.58 -26.33
CA ALA A 117 39.25 -7.27 -27.61
C ALA A 117 39.85 -6.37 -28.71
N LEU A 118 39.44 -5.10 -28.79
CA LEU A 118 40.05 -4.11 -29.69
C LEU A 118 41.51 -3.84 -29.32
N GLY A 119 41.81 -3.71 -28.03
CA GLY A 119 43.19 -3.61 -27.54
C GLY A 119 44.04 -4.81 -27.95
N ALA A 120 43.50 -6.02 -27.85
CA ALA A 120 44.17 -7.24 -28.29
C ALA A 120 44.46 -7.25 -29.81
N LEU A 121 43.54 -6.71 -30.62
CA LEU A 121 43.72 -6.58 -32.08
C LEU A 121 44.80 -5.56 -32.43
N LEU A 122 44.82 -4.42 -31.75
CA LEU A 122 45.81 -3.36 -31.96
C LEU A 122 47.22 -3.78 -31.53
N VAL A 123 47.33 -4.48 -30.40
CA VAL A 123 48.61 -4.93 -29.85
C VAL A 123 49.20 -6.10 -30.62
N GLY A 124 48.34 -6.96 -31.17
CA GLY A 124 48.77 -8.16 -31.90
C GLY A 124 49.33 -9.26 -30.98
N ARG A 125 49.93 -10.30 -31.59
CA ARG A 125 50.48 -11.42 -30.83
C ARG A 125 51.77 -10.99 -30.13
N ARG A 126 51.89 -11.33 -28.84
CA ARG A 126 53.11 -11.12 -28.06
C ARG A 126 53.48 -12.36 -27.29
N GLU A 127 54.79 -12.56 -27.12
CA GLU A 127 55.31 -13.58 -26.22
C GLU A 127 54.98 -13.20 -24.78
N THR A 128 54.35 -14.14 -24.06
CA THR A 128 54.00 -13.94 -22.65
C THR A 128 54.81 -14.88 -21.77
N PRO A 129 55.69 -14.37 -20.88
CA PRO A 129 56.55 -15.21 -20.06
C PRO A 129 55.82 -15.86 -18.88
N ASN A 130 54.62 -15.39 -18.51
CA ASN A 130 53.84 -15.89 -17.38
C ASN A 130 52.44 -16.38 -17.81
N PRO A 131 51.87 -17.38 -17.13
CA PRO A 131 50.49 -17.80 -17.34
C PRO A 131 49.52 -16.68 -16.96
N VAL A 132 48.48 -16.47 -17.79
CA VAL A 132 47.44 -15.48 -17.54
C VAL A 132 46.66 -15.88 -16.28
N ARG A 133 46.71 -15.05 -15.24
CA ARG A 133 45.94 -15.27 -14.01
C ARG A 133 44.51 -14.80 -14.19
N LEU A 134 43.61 -15.73 -14.51
CA LEU A 134 42.19 -15.44 -14.76
C LEU A 134 41.32 -15.40 -13.50
N ALA A 135 41.83 -15.86 -12.35
CA ALA A 135 41.06 -15.93 -11.12
C ALA A 135 40.51 -14.56 -10.69
N VAL A 136 41.35 -13.52 -10.67
CA VAL A 136 40.93 -12.17 -10.27
C VAL A 136 39.88 -11.58 -11.20
N PRO A 137 40.07 -11.51 -12.54
CA PRO A 137 39.05 -10.97 -13.42
C PRO A 137 37.77 -11.83 -13.43
N ALA A 138 37.87 -13.16 -13.30
CA ALA A 138 36.69 -14.02 -13.21
C ALA A 138 35.87 -13.75 -11.93
N VAL A 139 36.54 -13.57 -10.78
CA VAL A 139 35.86 -13.25 -9.51
C VAL A 139 35.20 -11.87 -9.58
N LEU A 140 35.87 -10.86 -10.14
CA LEU A 140 35.29 -9.53 -10.30
C LEU A 140 34.08 -9.54 -11.24
N ILE A 141 34.17 -10.26 -12.36
CA ILE A 141 33.06 -10.37 -13.31
C ILE A 141 31.89 -11.13 -12.67
N ALA A 142 32.14 -12.20 -11.92
CA ALA A 142 31.10 -12.93 -11.20
C ALA A 142 30.45 -12.07 -10.10
N ALA A 143 31.25 -11.31 -9.34
CA ALA A 143 30.78 -10.41 -8.30
C ALA A 143 29.91 -9.26 -8.83
N LEU A 144 30.03 -8.92 -10.12
CA LEU A 144 29.18 -7.93 -10.79
C LEU A 144 27.98 -8.58 -11.48
N ALA A 145 28.20 -9.66 -12.23
CA ALA A 145 27.17 -10.31 -13.03
C ALA A 145 26.11 -11.02 -12.17
N ILE A 146 26.50 -11.66 -11.06
CA ILE A 146 25.56 -12.41 -10.21
C ILE A 146 24.55 -11.46 -9.54
N PRO A 147 24.95 -10.35 -8.88
CA PRO A 147 23.99 -9.37 -8.38
C PRO A 147 23.14 -8.76 -9.50
N ALA A 148 23.72 -8.44 -10.66
CA ALA A 148 22.97 -7.86 -11.78
C ALA A 148 21.88 -8.82 -12.32
N MET A 149 22.18 -10.13 -12.41
CA MET A 149 21.21 -11.16 -12.77
C MET A 149 20.10 -11.31 -11.72
N TRP A 150 20.45 -11.14 -10.44
CA TRP A 150 19.51 -11.22 -9.33
C TRP A 150 18.57 -10.00 -9.31
N THR A 151 19.11 -8.79 -9.42
CA THR A 151 18.34 -7.55 -9.41
C THR A 151 17.44 -7.42 -10.63
N GLY A 152 17.89 -7.88 -11.81
CA GLY A 152 17.03 -7.95 -12.98
C GLY A 152 15.76 -8.78 -12.72
N GLY A 153 15.89 -9.91 -12.01
CA GLY A 153 14.78 -10.82 -11.68
C GLY A 153 13.75 -10.26 -10.69
N THR A 154 14.00 -9.07 -10.13
CA THR A 154 13.19 -8.44 -9.08
C THR A 154 12.45 -7.19 -9.56
N HIS A 155 12.44 -6.92 -10.88
CA HIS A 155 11.71 -5.82 -11.50
C HIS A 155 10.54 -6.39 -12.32
N ALA A 156 9.33 -6.38 -11.77
CA ALA A 156 8.11 -6.48 -12.56
C ALA A 156 7.87 -5.13 -13.24
N HIS A 157 7.71 -5.12 -14.56
CA HIS A 157 7.27 -3.94 -15.28
C HIS A 157 5.74 -3.95 -15.39
N SER A 158 5.14 -2.86 -14.94
CA SER A 158 3.76 -2.45 -15.17
C SER A 158 3.51 -2.18 -16.66
N HIS A 159 2.51 -2.80 -17.26
CA HIS A 159 2.02 -2.40 -18.58
C HIS A 159 1.14 -1.16 -18.46
N GLY A 160 1.57 -0.06 -19.09
CA GLY A 160 0.72 1.06 -19.45
C GLY A 160 0.33 1.01 -20.92
N GLY A 161 -0.98 1.04 -21.20
CA GLY A 161 -1.60 1.75 -22.34
C GLY A 161 -1.85 1.02 -23.67
N ASP A 162 -3.13 0.69 -23.90
CA ASP A 162 -3.91 0.85 -25.15
C ASP A 162 -3.57 0.04 -26.42
N GLU A 163 -4.42 -0.95 -26.74
CA GLU A 163 -5.24 -0.99 -27.97
C GLU A 163 -6.41 -1.97 -27.77
N ALA A 164 -7.51 -1.51 -27.15
CA ALA A 164 -8.82 -2.12 -27.39
C ALA A 164 -9.31 -1.59 -28.74
N ALA A 165 -9.25 -2.45 -29.75
CA ALA A 165 -9.79 -2.22 -31.07
C ALA A 165 -11.23 -1.69 -30.99
N VAL A 166 -11.38 -0.45 -31.45
CA VAL A 166 -12.66 0.20 -31.75
C VAL A 166 -13.40 -0.67 -32.78
N HIS A 167 -14.43 -1.37 -32.33
CA HIS A 167 -15.48 -1.87 -33.23
C HIS A 167 -16.59 -0.83 -33.29
N SER A 168 -16.50 0.03 -34.29
CA SER A 168 -17.53 1.02 -34.64
C SER A 168 -18.73 0.36 -35.33
N HIS A 169 -19.91 0.68 -34.79
CA HIS A 169 -21.27 0.75 -35.34
C HIS A 169 -21.70 -0.12 -36.53
N ASP A 170 -22.83 -0.81 -36.32
CA ASP A 170 -23.93 -0.79 -37.30
C ASP A 170 -25.25 -0.45 -36.57
N GLU A 171 -25.77 0.74 -36.88
CA GLU A 171 -27.18 1.05 -36.69
C GLU A 171 -28.01 0.34 -37.76
N ALA A 172 -29.10 -0.31 -37.33
CA ALA A 172 -30.23 -0.59 -38.19
C ALA A 172 -31.46 0.10 -37.58
N GLY A 173 -31.86 1.21 -38.19
CA GLY A 173 -32.99 2.00 -37.77
C GLY A 173 -34.34 1.29 -37.93
N ALA A 174 -35.31 1.75 -37.15
CA ALA A 174 -36.73 1.66 -37.46
C ALA A 174 -37.47 2.85 -36.87
N THR A 175 -37.67 3.84 -37.75
CA THR A 175 -38.79 4.79 -37.88
C THR A 175 -40.02 4.59 -36.99
N GLY A 176 -40.59 5.68 -36.49
CA GLY A 176 -42.01 5.75 -36.15
C GLY A 176 -42.41 6.96 -35.31
N GLU A 177 -42.75 8.07 -35.96
CA GLU A 177 -43.52 9.18 -35.40
C GLU A 177 -44.85 8.74 -34.77
N ALA A 178 -45.26 9.38 -33.68
CA ALA A 178 -46.64 9.87 -33.53
C ALA A 178 -46.76 10.93 -32.43
N ALA A 179 -47.37 12.04 -32.84
CA ALA A 179 -47.77 13.21 -32.08
C ALA A 179 -48.82 12.94 -30.98
N GLY A 180 -48.94 13.88 -30.03
CA GLY A 180 -50.27 14.43 -29.72
C GLY A 180 -50.60 14.81 -28.28
N VAL A 181 -50.54 16.13 -28.01
CA VAL A 181 -51.56 16.99 -27.34
C VAL A 181 -51.90 16.80 -25.85
N ALA A 182 -51.91 17.95 -25.17
CA ALA A 182 -52.28 18.29 -23.80
C ALA A 182 -53.72 17.98 -23.36
N THR A 183 -53.97 17.95 -22.04
CA THR A 183 -54.95 18.84 -21.34
C THR A 183 -54.97 18.62 -19.82
N GLU A 184 -55.26 19.70 -19.09
CA GLU A 184 -55.50 19.84 -17.65
C GLU A 184 -56.88 19.26 -17.24
N ASP A 185 -57.03 18.72 -16.01
CA ASP A 185 -57.95 19.21 -14.95
C ASP A 185 -58.19 18.19 -13.79
N THR A 186 -57.83 18.64 -12.58
CA THR A 186 -58.51 18.64 -11.26
C THR A 186 -59.47 17.53 -10.75
N ALA A 187 -59.19 17.08 -9.50
CA ALA A 187 -60.07 16.78 -8.33
C ALA A 187 -60.60 15.33 -7.99
N HIS A 188 -60.05 14.81 -6.87
CA HIS A 188 -60.65 14.21 -5.65
C HIS A 188 -61.72 13.07 -5.65
N ALA A 189 -61.28 11.89 -5.15
CA ALA A 189 -61.69 11.23 -3.87
C ALA A 189 -62.73 10.05 -3.81
N HIS A 190 -62.27 8.97 -3.13
CA HIS A 190 -62.89 7.81 -2.43
C HIS A 190 -63.76 6.82 -3.26
N ASP A 191 -63.65 5.48 -3.19
CA ASP A 191 -63.53 4.53 -2.06
C ASP A 191 -63.17 3.10 -2.53
N GLU A 192 -62.90 2.22 -1.56
CA GLU A 192 -62.22 0.90 -1.56
C GLU A 192 -62.67 -0.21 -2.53
N ALA A 193 -61.71 -1.00 -3.04
CA ALA A 193 -61.38 -2.35 -2.52
C ALA A 193 -60.59 -3.21 -3.53
N ASP A 194 -59.53 -3.83 -3.00
CA ASP A 194 -58.94 -5.12 -3.39
C ASP A 194 -58.17 -5.21 -4.71
N THR A 195 -56.83 -5.18 -4.64
CA THR A 195 -55.97 -6.16 -5.32
C THR A 195 -54.56 -6.22 -4.73
N THR A 196 -54.11 -7.45 -4.57
CA THR A 196 -52.76 -7.93 -4.30
C THR A 196 -51.65 -7.24 -5.11
N GLY A 197 -50.57 -6.84 -4.40
CA GLY A 197 -49.22 -6.71 -4.96
C GLY A 197 -48.79 -5.33 -5.42
N ALA A 198 -48.14 -4.56 -4.53
CA ALA A 198 -47.06 -3.62 -4.83
C ALA A 198 -46.67 -2.85 -3.56
N THR A 199 -45.52 -3.17 -2.98
CA THR A 199 -44.77 -2.23 -2.12
C THR A 199 -43.29 -2.43 -2.40
N ASP A 200 -42.82 -1.82 -3.48
CA ASP A 200 -41.44 -1.34 -3.56
C ASP A 200 -41.33 -0.29 -4.67
N THR A 201 -41.34 0.99 -4.30
CA THR A 201 -40.97 2.11 -5.21
C THR A 201 -40.81 3.46 -4.52
N THR A 202 -41.02 3.58 -3.20
CA THR A 202 -40.84 4.87 -2.48
C THR A 202 -39.44 5.07 -1.92
N VAL A 203 -38.53 4.10 -2.07
CA VAL A 203 -37.20 4.10 -1.40
C VAL A 203 -36.10 4.78 -2.24
N HIS A 204 -36.35 5.15 -3.50
CA HIS A 204 -35.31 5.77 -4.36
C HIS A 204 -35.48 7.26 -4.64
N ALA A 205 -36.56 7.91 -4.18
CA ALA A 205 -36.83 9.31 -4.54
C ALA A 205 -35.99 10.31 -3.71
N HIS A 206 -35.89 10.11 -2.39
CA HIS A 206 -35.27 11.08 -1.49
C HIS A 206 -33.74 11.19 -1.66
N ASP A 207 -33.06 10.08 -1.94
CA ASP A 207 -31.60 10.05 -2.13
C ASP A 207 -31.19 10.77 -3.43
N THR A 208 -31.98 10.57 -4.50
CA THR A 208 -31.79 11.30 -5.76
C THR A 208 -32.04 12.80 -5.63
N GLU A 209 -32.93 13.22 -4.72
CA GLU A 209 -33.23 14.63 -4.48
C GLU A 209 -32.11 15.34 -3.70
N LEU A 210 -31.53 14.70 -2.68
CA LEU A 210 -30.40 15.25 -1.92
C LEU A 210 -29.15 15.40 -2.78
N ALA A 211 -28.82 14.35 -3.56
CA ALA A 211 -27.70 14.39 -4.50
C ALA A 211 -27.94 15.46 -5.59
N ALA A 212 -29.17 15.59 -6.11
CA ALA A 212 -29.52 16.65 -7.06
C ALA A 212 -29.44 18.07 -6.46
N ALA A 213 -29.64 18.22 -5.15
CA ALA A 213 -29.42 19.47 -4.42
C ALA A 213 -27.93 19.76 -4.10
N GLY A 214 -27.04 18.84 -4.51
CA GLY A 214 -25.60 18.92 -4.28
C GLY A 214 -25.24 18.85 -2.81
N TRP A 215 -25.95 18.05 -2.01
CA TRP A 215 -25.67 17.84 -0.60
C TRP A 215 -25.03 16.45 -0.37
N PRO A 216 -23.97 16.34 0.45
CA PRO A 216 -23.32 17.39 1.22
C PRO A 216 -22.46 18.35 0.38
N ARG A 217 -22.30 19.59 0.88
CA ARG A 217 -21.50 20.64 0.21
C ARG A 217 -20.15 20.79 0.90
N ALA A 218 -19.09 21.04 0.13
CA ALA A 218 -17.78 21.36 0.67
C ALA A 218 -17.84 22.55 1.66
N TRP A 219 -17.09 22.42 2.75
CA TRP A 219 -17.04 23.36 3.85
C TRP A 219 -15.73 24.14 3.85
N ASP A 220 -15.84 25.47 3.91
CA ASP A 220 -14.74 26.36 4.27
C ASP A 220 -15.23 27.31 5.37
N PRO A 221 -14.70 27.20 6.60
CA PRO A 221 -15.11 28.05 7.73
C PRO A 221 -14.86 29.54 7.49
N ALA A 222 -13.97 29.92 6.57
CA ALA A 222 -13.74 31.32 6.21
C ALA A 222 -14.82 31.87 5.25
N ALA A 223 -15.41 31.00 4.43
CA ALA A 223 -16.47 31.35 3.49
C ALA A 223 -17.87 31.17 4.08
N GLY A 224 -18.01 30.30 5.08
CA GLY A 224 -19.30 29.83 5.57
C GLY A 224 -19.88 28.73 4.67
N ILE A 225 -21.13 28.33 4.96
CA ILE A 225 -21.86 27.33 4.18
C ILE A 225 -23.27 27.82 3.92
N ASP A 226 -23.77 27.53 2.72
CA ASP A 226 -25.19 27.66 2.42
C ASP A 226 -25.88 26.34 2.72
N LEU A 227 -26.76 26.33 3.74
CA LEU A 227 -27.58 25.18 4.11
C LEU A 227 -28.97 25.18 3.43
N SER A 228 -29.26 26.18 2.60
CA SER A 228 -30.57 26.31 1.97
C SER A 228 -30.75 25.38 0.77
N GLY A 229 -32.02 25.08 0.45
CA GLY A 229 -32.39 24.28 -0.72
C GLY A 229 -32.11 22.79 -0.59
N VAL A 230 -31.80 22.29 0.62
CA VAL A 230 -31.65 20.85 0.89
C VAL A 230 -33.05 20.24 1.08
N PRO A 231 -33.46 19.26 0.24
CA PRO A 231 -34.77 18.62 0.32
C PRO A 231 -35.03 18.01 1.70
N GLY A 232 -36.26 18.17 2.20
CA GLY A 232 -36.69 17.62 3.48
C GLY A 232 -36.21 18.38 4.73
N VAL A 233 -35.43 19.46 4.58
CA VAL A 233 -34.98 20.31 5.69
C VAL A 233 -35.97 21.45 5.95
N THR A 234 -36.43 21.61 7.19
CA THR A 234 -37.27 22.76 7.59
C THR A 234 -36.45 24.01 7.88
N GLU A 235 -37.07 25.18 7.83
CA GLU A 235 -36.40 26.45 8.19
C GLU A 235 -35.83 26.42 9.63
N GLU A 236 -36.53 25.79 10.58
CA GLU A 236 -36.04 25.67 11.94
C GLU A 236 -34.87 24.69 12.07
N GLN A 237 -34.85 23.59 11.31
CA GLN A 237 -33.72 22.66 11.24
C GLN A 237 -32.49 23.35 10.68
N GLN A 238 -32.66 24.07 9.57
CA GLN A 238 -31.60 24.85 8.95
C GLN A 238 -31.04 25.90 9.91
N ALA A 239 -31.90 26.66 10.59
CA ALA A 239 -31.48 27.68 11.54
C ALA A 239 -30.72 27.10 12.74
N ARG A 240 -31.15 25.95 13.28
CA ARG A 240 -30.43 25.26 14.36
C ARG A 240 -29.06 24.76 13.91
N ALA A 241 -28.98 24.13 12.73
CA ALA A 241 -27.71 23.64 12.18
C ALA A 241 -26.72 24.79 11.91
N GLN A 242 -27.18 25.91 11.35
CA GLN A 242 -26.36 27.10 11.16
C GLN A 242 -25.85 27.65 12.50
N GLN A 243 -26.74 27.79 13.48
CA GLN A 243 -26.38 28.30 14.81
C GLN A 243 -25.33 27.40 15.49
N LEU A 244 -25.47 26.08 15.37
CA LEU A 244 -24.49 25.11 15.89
C LEU A 244 -23.11 25.30 15.25
N ILE A 245 -23.03 25.49 13.93
CA ILE A 245 -21.76 25.74 13.22
C ILE A 245 -21.13 27.05 13.74
N ASP A 246 -21.90 28.13 13.78
CA ASP A 246 -21.44 29.45 14.19
C ASP A 246 -20.96 29.46 15.66
N ASP A 247 -21.70 28.80 16.54
CA ASP A 247 -21.35 28.66 17.95
C ASP A 247 -20.12 27.77 18.12
N THR A 248 -19.99 26.70 17.34
CA THR A 248 -18.81 25.82 17.37
C THR A 248 -17.55 26.57 16.95
N LEU A 249 -17.60 27.36 15.87
CA LEU A 249 -16.50 28.24 15.45
C LEU A 249 -16.10 29.25 16.53
N ARG A 250 -17.09 29.77 17.28
CA ARG A 250 -16.85 30.76 18.34
C ARG A 250 -16.27 30.15 19.61
N GLU A 251 -16.80 29.02 20.07
CA GLU A 251 -16.51 28.47 21.40
C GLU A 251 -15.25 27.59 21.42
N LEU A 252 -15.02 26.78 20.39
CA LEU A 252 -13.93 25.80 20.36
C LEU A 252 -12.50 26.35 20.51
N PRO A 253 -12.15 27.55 20.01
CA PRO A 253 -10.78 28.08 20.13
C PRO A 253 -10.21 28.11 21.56
N LYS A 254 -11.05 28.07 22.61
CA LYS A 254 -10.60 27.96 24.00
C LYS A 254 -9.86 26.66 24.33
N TRP A 255 -10.07 25.59 23.55
CA TRP A 255 -9.35 24.31 23.65
C TRP A 255 -8.37 24.08 22.48
N SER A 256 -7.78 25.16 21.95
CA SER A 256 -6.89 25.10 20.78
C SER A 256 -5.63 24.24 20.95
N THR A 257 -5.29 23.80 22.17
CA THR A 257 -4.20 22.86 22.42
C THR A 257 -4.66 21.66 23.26
N PRO A 258 -4.00 20.49 23.11
CA PRO A 258 -4.29 19.32 23.96
C PRO A 258 -4.16 19.62 25.46
N GLU A 259 -3.21 20.47 25.86
CA GLU A 259 -3.02 20.85 27.26
C GLU A 259 -4.20 21.64 27.80
N ALA A 260 -4.80 22.52 26.98
CA ALA A 260 -6.00 23.26 27.36
C ALA A 260 -7.22 22.34 27.51
N ALA A 261 -7.37 21.36 26.61
CA ALA A 261 -8.39 20.32 26.70
C ALA A 261 -8.22 19.49 27.99
N VAL A 262 -7.00 19.00 28.25
CA VAL A 262 -6.70 18.19 29.45
C VAL A 262 -6.89 18.99 30.74
N ALA A 263 -6.48 20.26 30.76
CA ALA A 263 -6.70 21.14 31.91
C ALA A 263 -8.19 21.35 32.24
N ASP A 264 -9.06 21.27 31.24
CA ASP A 264 -10.51 21.40 31.38
C ASP A 264 -11.22 20.03 31.59
N GLY A 265 -10.46 18.94 31.75
CA GLY A 265 -10.95 17.63 32.13
C GLY A 265 -11.29 16.69 30.99
N TYR A 266 -10.85 16.98 29.76
CA TYR A 266 -10.90 16.03 28.66
C TYR A 266 -9.73 15.04 28.73
N ALA A 267 -9.93 13.82 28.25
CA ALA A 267 -8.89 12.80 28.18
C ALA A 267 -8.82 12.18 26.78
N SER A 268 -7.60 12.00 26.27
CA SER A 268 -7.37 11.31 25.00
C SER A 268 -7.81 9.84 25.10
N ILE A 269 -8.48 9.37 24.05
CA ILE A 269 -8.85 7.97 23.90
C ILE A 269 -7.77 7.14 23.21
N GLY A 270 -6.60 7.70 22.92
CA GLY A 270 -5.43 6.96 22.43
C GLY A 270 -5.45 6.65 20.93
N ASP A 271 -6.33 7.29 20.17
CA ASP A 271 -6.58 7.02 18.75
C ASP A 271 -5.79 7.91 17.77
N ALA A 272 -4.80 8.66 18.27
CA ALA A 272 -3.95 9.56 17.48
C ALA A 272 -3.28 8.91 16.25
N GLY A 273 -3.16 7.59 16.24
CA GLY A 273 -2.63 6.83 15.10
C GLY A 273 -3.52 6.89 13.85
N THR A 274 -4.80 7.27 13.99
CA THR A 274 -5.75 7.40 12.87
C THR A 274 -5.56 8.68 12.05
N GLY A 275 -4.59 9.54 12.42
CA GLY A 275 -4.47 10.89 11.88
C GLY A 275 -5.43 11.91 12.53
N SER A 276 -6.34 11.43 13.38
CA SER A 276 -7.15 12.25 14.30
C SER A 276 -6.99 11.74 15.72
N GLU A 277 -7.13 12.61 16.72
CA GLU A 277 -7.19 12.20 18.13
C GLU A 277 -8.38 12.83 18.81
N HIS A 278 -9.17 12.00 19.47
CA HIS A 278 -10.33 12.44 20.24
C HIS A 278 -9.97 12.59 21.71
N PHE A 279 -10.33 13.75 22.26
CA PHE A 279 -10.28 14.03 23.68
C PHE A 279 -11.70 14.08 24.20
N ILE A 280 -12.09 13.11 25.02
CA ILE A 280 -13.46 12.94 25.50
C ILE A 280 -13.58 13.36 26.96
N LYS A 281 -14.67 14.07 27.30
CA LYS A 281 -15.06 14.40 28.66
C LYS A 281 -16.30 13.59 29.06
N GLN A 282 -16.04 12.40 29.59
CA GLN A 282 -17.03 11.38 29.93
C GLN A 282 -18.20 11.87 30.81
N SER A 283 -17.97 12.89 31.65
CA SER A 283 -19.01 13.45 32.51
C SER A 283 -20.15 14.15 31.76
N LEU A 284 -19.95 14.49 30.48
CA LEU A 284 -20.93 15.20 29.65
C LEU A 284 -21.82 14.23 28.84
N ILE A 285 -21.35 13.02 28.54
CA ILE A 285 -22.09 12.08 27.64
C ILE A 285 -23.50 11.71 28.15
N GLN A 286 -23.72 11.71 29.46
CA GLN A 286 -24.98 11.26 30.08
C GLN A 286 -25.72 12.40 30.80
N ASP A 287 -25.41 13.66 30.48
CA ASP A 287 -26.06 14.82 31.10
C ASP A 287 -27.32 15.31 30.34
N ASP A 288 -27.63 14.65 29.22
CA ASP A 288 -28.73 14.97 28.29
C ASP A 288 -28.67 16.38 27.66
N VAL A 289 -27.53 17.05 27.74
CA VAL A 289 -27.23 18.27 26.98
C VAL A 289 -26.63 17.84 25.64
N MET A 290 -27.33 18.07 24.54
CA MET A 290 -26.86 17.69 23.21
C MET A 290 -26.53 18.92 22.37
N LEU A 291 -25.46 18.82 21.57
CA LEU A 291 -25.08 19.84 20.58
C LEU A 291 -24.86 21.23 21.21
N ASP A 292 -24.19 21.28 22.37
CA ASP A 292 -23.80 22.52 23.06
C ASP A 292 -22.29 22.79 22.90
N PRO A 293 -21.88 23.73 22.02
CA PRO A 293 -20.46 24.02 21.79
C PRO A 293 -19.71 24.60 23.00
N THR A 294 -20.43 25.05 24.04
CA THR A 294 -19.78 25.52 25.26
C THR A 294 -19.25 24.37 26.12
N GLN A 295 -19.76 23.15 25.89
CA GLN A 295 -19.41 21.91 26.59
C GLN A 295 -19.56 20.67 25.68
N PRO A 296 -18.80 20.56 24.57
CA PRO A 296 -18.86 19.37 23.71
C PRO A 296 -18.36 18.13 24.45
N GLU A 297 -18.92 16.97 24.15
CA GLU A 297 -18.51 15.72 24.80
C GLU A 297 -17.13 15.26 24.33
N SER A 298 -16.74 15.64 23.12
CA SER A 298 -15.45 15.31 22.52
C SER A 298 -14.88 16.45 21.67
N LEU A 299 -13.56 16.64 21.78
CA LEU A 299 -12.76 17.53 20.94
C LEU A 299 -11.93 16.69 19.98
N VAL A 300 -11.87 17.11 18.72
CA VAL A 300 -11.17 16.39 17.65
C VAL A 300 -9.95 17.18 17.21
N PHE A 301 -8.77 16.58 17.30
CA PHE A 301 -7.52 17.15 16.83
C PHE A 301 -7.02 16.40 15.61
N THR A 302 -6.67 17.09 14.53
CA THR A 302 -5.87 16.51 13.45
C THR A 302 -4.44 16.31 13.93
N VAL A 303 -3.89 15.12 13.72
CA VAL A 303 -2.54 14.73 14.11
C VAL A 303 -1.63 14.71 12.89
N LYS A 304 -0.54 15.49 12.93
CA LYS A 304 0.53 15.48 11.92
C LYS A 304 1.87 15.33 12.62
N GLY A 305 2.42 14.12 12.58
CA GLY A 305 3.59 13.77 13.40
C GLY A 305 3.29 13.97 14.88
N SER A 306 4.08 14.79 15.58
CA SER A 306 3.82 15.14 16.98
C SER A 306 2.88 16.34 17.17
N THR A 307 2.45 16.99 16.08
CA THR A 307 1.63 18.21 16.15
C THR A 307 0.16 17.85 16.15
N LYS A 308 -0.60 18.46 17.06
CA LYS A 308 -2.06 18.29 17.18
C LYS A 308 -2.72 19.64 17.01
N THR A 309 -3.58 19.74 16.01
CA THR A 309 -4.30 20.97 15.68
C THR A 309 -5.79 20.73 15.89
N LEU A 310 -6.45 21.57 16.68
CA LEU A 310 -7.89 21.46 16.90
C LEU A 310 -8.62 21.60 15.55
N ALA A 311 -9.39 20.59 15.19
CA ALA A 311 -10.06 20.49 13.90
C ALA A 311 -11.59 20.63 14.04
N GLY A 312 -12.15 20.22 15.18
CA GLY A 312 -13.58 20.29 15.42
C GLY A 312 -14.00 19.73 16.77
N ALA A 313 -15.29 19.49 16.90
CA ALA A 313 -15.89 18.74 17.99
C ALA A 313 -16.64 17.53 17.46
N MET A 314 -16.79 16.53 18.31
CA MET A 314 -17.72 15.42 18.12
C MET A 314 -18.71 15.46 19.28
N PHE A 315 -19.97 15.72 18.96
CA PHE A 315 -21.05 15.76 19.95
C PHE A 315 -21.61 14.37 20.13
N ILE A 316 -21.68 13.90 21.37
CA ILE A 316 -22.06 12.53 21.70
C ILE A 316 -23.37 12.57 22.48
N ALA A 317 -24.43 12.01 21.91
CA ALA A 317 -25.71 11.89 22.59
C ALA A 317 -25.66 10.84 23.70
N SER A 318 -26.49 11.02 24.74
CA SER A 318 -26.73 9.99 25.75
C SER A 318 -27.40 8.75 25.13
N ALA A 319 -27.33 7.63 25.84
CA ALA A 319 -27.53 6.32 25.23
C ALA A 319 -28.91 6.14 24.55
N ARG A 320 -28.94 5.98 23.22
CA ARG A 320 -30.15 5.81 22.40
C ARG A 320 -29.82 5.28 20.98
N PRO A 321 -30.80 4.81 20.21
CA PRO A 321 -30.59 4.42 18.81
C PRO A 321 -30.16 5.59 17.92
N THR A 322 -29.37 5.32 16.87
CA THR A 322 -28.93 6.34 15.88
C THR A 322 -30.09 6.90 15.06
N ASP A 323 -31.21 6.17 14.94
CA ASP A 323 -32.45 6.59 14.28
C ASP A 323 -33.47 7.23 15.25
N ASP A 324 -33.10 7.53 16.50
CA ASP A 324 -34.00 8.15 17.46
C ASP A 324 -34.57 9.47 16.88
N PRO A 325 -35.92 9.64 16.84
CA PRO A 325 -36.53 10.83 16.27
C PRO A 325 -36.07 12.15 16.90
N THR A 326 -35.64 12.14 18.16
CA THR A 326 -35.09 13.33 18.84
C THR A 326 -33.75 13.77 18.27
N LEU A 327 -33.00 12.85 17.64
CA LEU A 327 -31.75 13.11 16.94
C LEU A 327 -32.01 13.48 15.48
N THR A 328 -32.72 12.61 14.74
CA THR A 328 -32.92 12.74 13.29
C THR A 328 -33.77 13.95 12.92
N SER A 329 -34.71 14.36 13.79
CA SER A 329 -35.49 15.59 13.55
C SER A 329 -34.75 16.89 13.90
N TRP A 330 -33.59 16.83 14.58
CA TRP A 330 -32.91 18.03 15.07
C TRP A 330 -32.39 18.92 13.94
N ALA A 331 -31.68 18.35 12.96
CA ALA A 331 -31.28 19.05 11.72
C ALA A 331 -31.78 18.37 10.44
N GLY A 332 -32.59 17.31 10.56
CA GLY A 332 -33.14 16.61 9.40
C GLY A 332 -32.03 16.07 8.48
N PRO A 333 -32.24 16.11 7.15
CA PRO A 333 -31.28 15.64 6.16
C PRO A 333 -29.93 16.39 6.08
N LEU A 334 -29.66 17.37 6.96
CA LEU A 334 -28.36 18.06 6.99
C LEU A 334 -27.25 17.24 7.66
N MET A 335 -27.57 16.28 8.52
CA MET A 335 -26.57 15.47 9.23
C MET A 335 -27.03 14.02 9.35
N THR A 336 -26.08 13.11 9.29
CA THR A 336 -26.29 11.71 9.65
C THR A 336 -25.70 11.47 11.04
N TRP A 337 -26.47 10.86 11.93
CA TRP A 337 -25.96 10.36 13.20
C TRP A 337 -25.38 8.97 13.01
N HIS A 338 -24.15 8.77 13.49
CA HIS A 338 -23.51 7.45 13.50
C HIS A 338 -23.11 7.07 14.93
N ASN A 339 -22.70 5.83 15.13
CA ASN A 339 -22.14 5.36 16.39
C ASN A 339 -20.90 4.51 16.13
N HIS A 340 -20.26 4.07 17.21
CA HIS A 340 -19.08 3.23 17.14
C HIS A 340 -19.31 1.93 17.91
N GLY A 341 -20.24 1.11 17.40
CA GLY A 341 -20.53 -0.21 17.96
C GLY A 341 -19.42 -1.24 17.79
N ASN A 342 -18.36 -0.92 17.05
CA ASN A 342 -17.22 -1.77 16.76
C ASN A 342 -15.97 -1.46 17.60
N LEU A 343 -15.97 -0.44 18.46
CA LEU A 343 -14.78 -0.08 19.23
C LEU A 343 -14.56 -0.98 20.45
N CYS A 344 -13.30 -1.28 20.74
CA CYS A 344 -12.86 -2.00 21.91
C CYS A 344 -12.15 -1.07 22.89
N TRP A 345 -12.62 -1.03 24.13
CA TRP A 345 -12.17 -0.10 25.16
C TRP A 345 -11.42 -0.81 26.29
N ASP A 346 -10.33 -0.24 26.77
CA ASP A 346 -9.60 -0.71 27.95
C ASP A 346 -9.13 0.47 28.82
N ARG A 347 -8.73 0.20 30.07
CA ARG A 347 -8.11 1.20 30.94
C ARG A 347 -6.59 1.13 30.85
N VAL A 348 -6.02 1.98 30.00
CA VAL A 348 -4.57 2.16 29.91
C VAL A 348 -4.15 3.23 30.91
N ASN A 349 -3.34 2.86 31.90
CA ASN A 349 -2.91 3.75 32.99
C ASN A 349 -4.07 4.46 33.73
N GLY A 350 -5.21 3.77 33.84
CA GLY A 350 -6.41 4.29 34.52
C GLY A 350 -7.31 5.17 33.65
N VAL A 351 -6.90 5.51 32.43
CA VAL A 351 -7.68 6.29 31.45
C VAL A 351 -8.35 5.33 30.46
N ALA A 352 -9.62 5.59 30.12
CA ALA A 352 -10.32 4.81 29.11
C ALA A 352 -9.76 5.15 27.72
N GLN A 353 -9.27 4.13 27.01
CA GLN A 353 -8.70 4.27 25.67
C GLN A 353 -9.28 3.22 24.74
N VAL A 354 -9.36 3.56 23.46
CA VAL A 354 -9.63 2.63 22.37
C VAL A 354 -8.36 1.82 22.14
N VAL A 355 -8.47 0.50 22.25
CA VAL A 355 -7.36 -0.46 22.10
C VAL A 355 -7.53 -1.37 20.90
N GLY A 356 -8.58 -1.18 20.11
CA GLY A 356 -8.83 -1.95 18.91
C GLY A 356 -10.27 -1.91 18.45
N LEU A 357 -10.59 -2.82 17.53
CA LEU A 357 -11.92 -3.03 16.97
C LEU A 357 -12.41 -4.44 17.29
N THR A 358 -13.72 -4.63 17.22
CA THR A 358 -14.32 -5.96 17.26
C THR A 358 -14.00 -6.74 15.99
N ASP A 359 -13.80 -8.05 16.14
CA ASP A 359 -13.73 -8.98 15.01
C ASP A 359 -15.09 -9.14 14.30
N GLY A 360 -15.14 -9.97 13.25
CA GLY A 360 -16.38 -10.27 12.51
C GLY A 360 -17.49 -10.95 13.32
N SER A 361 -17.19 -11.41 14.54
CA SER A 361 -18.17 -11.95 15.50
C SER A 361 -18.64 -10.92 16.54
N GLY A 362 -18.08 -9.70 16.53
CA GLY A 362 -18.36 -8.65 17.50
C GLY A 362 -17.54 -8.76 18.80
N LYS A 363 -16.49 -9.60 18.84
CA LYS A 363 -15.66 -9.80 20.03
C LYS A 363 -14.41 -8.91 19.98
N CYS A 364 -14.02 -8.37 21.13
CA CYS A 364 -12.73 -7.68 21.30
C CYS A 364 -11.60 -8.66 21.58
N ALA A 365 -10.49 -8.54 20.85
CA ALA A 365 -9.24 -9.21 21.17
C ALA A 365 -8.68 -8.70 22.52
N ARG A 366 -8.73 -7.37 22.71
CA ARG A 366 -8.39 -6.70 23.97
C ARG A 366 -9.47 -5.72 24.38
N GLY A 367 -9.75 -5.64 25.68
CA GLY A 367 -10.71 -4.70 26.24
C GLY A 367 -12.15 -5.20 26.14
N VAL A 368 -13.10 -4.27 26.18
CA VAL A 368 -14.53 -4.54 26.15
C VAL A 368 -15.20 -3.74 25.04
N ASN A 369 -16.07 -4.39 24.29
CA ASN A 369 -17.00 -3.69 23.42
C ASN A 369 -18.14 -3.16 24.27
N THR A 370 -18.30 -1.85 24.34
CA THR A 370 -19.37 -1.20 25.09
C THR A 370 -20.65 -1.03 24.26
N GLY A 371 -20.64 -1.51 23.02
CA GLY A 371 -21.70 -1.30 22.02
C GLY A 371 -21.75 0.12 21.47
N GLY A 372 -22.63 0.33 20.49
CA GLY A 372 -22.84 1.61 19.80
C GLY A 372 -23.95 2.44 20.44
N ALA A 373 -24.08 2.41 21.75
CA ALA A 373 -25.24 2.99 22.43
C ALA A 373 -25.29 4.52 22.36
N ASN A 374 -24.19 5.19 22.01
CA ASN A 374 -24.08 6.65 21.99
C ASN A 374 -23.91 7.15 20.55
N PRO A 375 -24.97 7.67 19.92
CA PRO A 375 -24.89 8.32 18.62
C PRO A 375 -24.06 9.61 18.70
N MET A 376 -23.42 9.98 17.59
CA MET A 376 -22.58 11.16 17.52
C MET A 376 -22.62 11.82 16.14
N VAL A 377 -22.27 13.11 16.13
CA VAL A 377 -22.11 13.95 14.93
C VAL A 377 -20.89 14.83 15.13
N HIS A 378 -20.10 14.99 14.08
CA HIS A 378 -18.94 15.88 14.06
C HIS A 378 -19.36 17.30 13.61
N VAL A 379 -18.63 18.31 14.08
CA VAL A 379 -18.73 19.68 13.59
C VAL A 379 -17.33 20.26 13.40
N TRP A 380 -16.95 20.51 12.15
CA TRP A 380 -15.61 20.95 11.77
C TRP A 380 -15.43 22.46 11.84
N ILE A 381 -14.33 22.93 12.44
CA ILE A 381 -13.85 24.32 12.39
C ILE A 381 -12.69 24.52 11.41
N THR A 382 -12.33 23.46 10.69
CA THR A 382 -11.38 23.45 9.58
C THR A 382 -12.10 23.09 8.27
N PRO A 383 -11.52 23.41 7.10
CA PRO A 383 -12.10 23.00 5.83
C PRO A 383 -12.33 21.49 5.75
N HIS A 384 -13.48 21.08 5.18
CA HIS A 384 -13.81 19.67 5.01
C HIS A 384 -14.57 19.45 3.70
N GLN A 385 -14.12 18.49 2.89
CA GLN A 385 -14.66 18.24 1.54
C GLN A 385 -16.11 17.74 1.57
N CYS A 386 -16.46 16.90 2.55
CA CYS A 386 -17.82 16.36 2.71
C CYS A 386 -18.72 17.23 3.60
N GLY A 387 -18.36 18.49 3.85
CA GLY A 387 -19.17 19.44 4.60
C GLY A 387 -18.91 19.50 6.11
N PRO A 388 -19.63 20.38 6.83
CA PRO A 388 -19.32 20.73 8.21
C PRO A 388 -19.68 19.63 9.20
N PHE A 389 -20.56 18.70 8.81
CA PHE A 389 -21.04 17.59 9.65
C PHE A 389 -20.45 16.23 9.30
N ALA A 390 -19.40 16.21 8.47
CA ALA A 390 -18.82 14.98 7.98
C ALA A 390 -18.24 14.12 9.09
N ALA A 391 -18.45 12.80 9.03
CA ALA A 391 -17.73 11.85 9.86
C ALA A 391 -16.25 11.77 9.42
N LEU A 392 -15.43 11.09 10.22
CA LEU A 392 -14.13 10.64 9.74
C LEU A 392 -14.31 9.61 8.61
N GLU A 393 -13.32 9.45 7.73
CA GLU A 393 -13.36 8.46 6.66
C GLU A 393 -12.89 7.08 7.13
N GLY A 394 -13.25 6.03 6.40
CA GLY A 394 -12.90 4.63 6.72
C GLY A 394 -13.51 4.12 8.02
N VAL A 395 -12.72 3.42 8.85
CA VAL A 395 -13.19 2.89 10.14
C VAL A 395 -13.72 3.99 11.08
N GLY A 396 -13.20 5.21 10.93
CA GLY A 396 -13.65 6.39 11.69
C GLY A 396 -15.06 6.87 11.31
N ALA A 397 -15.63 6.40 10.21
CA ALA A 397 -16.98 6.79 9.79
C ALA A 397 -18.07 6.24 10.71
N GLY A 398 -17.78 5.17 11.45
CA GLY A 398 -18.75 4.54 12.33
C GLY A 398 -19.94 3.93 11.57
N GLN A 399 -20.96 3.53 12.32
CA GLN A 399 -22.15 2.83 11.85
C GLN A 399 -23.37 3.74 11.95
N ALA A 400 -24.12 3.90 10.87
CA ALA A 400 -25.36 4.67 10.84
C ALA A 400 -26.59 3.74 10.74
N ALA A 401 -27.78 4.28 11.04
CA ALA A 401 -29.03 3.54 10.83
C ALA A 401 -29.44 3.45 9.35
N VAL A 402 -28.89 4.35 8.52
CA VAL A 402 -29.11 4.37 7.07
C VAL A 402 -27.97 3.64 6.35
N PRO A 403 -28.24 3.04 5.17
CA PRO A 403 -27.21 2.52 4.27
C PRO A 403 -26.14 3.58 3.94
N GLU A 404 -24.93 3.14 3.57
CA GLU A 404 -23.79 4.01 3.30
C GLU A 404 -24.04 5.01 2.16
N ASP A 405 -24.72 4.58 1.09
CA ASP A 405 -25.09 5.44 -0.04
C ASP A 405 -26.10 6.55 0.34
N GLN A 406 -26.76 6.44 1.50
CA GLN A 406 -27.67 7.44 2.03
C GLN A 406 -27.03 8.37 3.07
N ARG A 407 -25.76 8.16 3.42
CA ARG A 407 -25.08 8.95 4.45
C ARG A 407 -24.66 10.31 3.92
N VAL A 408 -25.15 11.38 4.54
CA VAL A 408 -24.77 12.76 4.20
C VAL A 408 -23.56 13.26 5.00
N ASP A 409 -23.04 12.44 5.91
CA ASP A 409 -21.80 12.69 6.65
C ASP A 409 -20.59 12.01 5.99
N MET A 410 -20.75 11.41 4.81
CA MET A 410 -19.68 10.88 3.98
C MET A 410 -19.60 11.66 2.66
N CYS A 411 -18.44 11.62 2.01
CA CYS A 411 -18.31 12.16 0.66
C CYS A 411 -19.08 11.26 -0.30
N GLN A 412 -20.23 11.74 -0.77
CA GLN A 412 -21.02 11.08 -1.79
C GLN A 412 -20.22 11.00 -3.10
N GLU A 413 -20.28 9.85 -3.80
CA GLU A 413 -19.73 9.70 -5.15
C GLU A 413 -20.47 10.64 -6.11
N HIS A 414 -19.96 11.86 -6.28
CA HIS A 414 -20.47 12.78 -7.28
C HIS A 414 -19.64 12.64 -8.56
N ASP A 415 -20.26 12.08 -9.59
CA ASP A 415 -19.81 12.15 -10.99
C ASP A 415 -19.53 13.63 -11.36
N HIS A 416 -18.25 13.94 -11.54
CA HIS A 416 -17.81 15.30 -11.81
C HIS A 416 -18.11 15.69 -13.26
N GLY A 417 -19.29 16.27 -13.48
CA GLY A 417 -19.55 17.13 -14.64
C GLY A 417 -18.68 18.40 -14.59
N THR A 418 -17.42 18.32 -15.01
CA THR A 418 -16.51 19.48 -15.08
C THR A 418 -16.61 20.23 -16.42
N THR A 419 -17.21 21.41 -16.40
CA THR A 419 -16.85 22.52 -17.32
C THR A 419 -15.96 23.58 -16.65
N GLY A 420 -15.37 23.25 -15.50
CA GLY A 420 -14.19 23.94 -14.94
C GLY A 420 -13.01 22.98 -14.99
N ALA A 421 -11.84 23.43 -15.45
CA ALA A 421 -10.65 22.60 -15.60
C ALA A 421 -10.48 21.61 -14.42
N ALA A 422 -10.39 20.32 -14.76
CA ALA A 422 -10.24 19.22 -13.82
C ALA A 422 -9.20 19.55 -12.73
N PRO A 423 -9.49 19.32 -11.44
CA PRO A 423 -8.41 19.04 -10.51
C PRO A 423 -7.70 17.81 -11.06
N ALA A 424 -6.37 17.89 -11.19
CA ALA A 424 -5.58 16.74 -11.59
C ALA A 424 -5.95 15.55 -10.70
N ALA A 425 -6.10 14.36 -11.30
CA ALA A 425 -6.09 13.09 -10.58
C ALA A 425 -5.04 13.20 -9.46
N ALA A 426 -5.43 12.88 -8.23
CA ALA A 426 -4.51 12.88 -7.10
C ALA A 426 -3.28 12.09 -7.53
N THR A 427 -2.17 12.80 -7.75
CA THR A 427 -0.94 12.18 -8.20
C THR A 427 -0.48 11.35 -7.03
N SER A 428 -0.60 10.03 -7.13
CA SER A 428 -0.04 9.09 -6.18
C SER A 428 1.39 9.48 -5.82
N ARG A 429 1.74 9.33 -4.54
CA ARG A 429 3.03 9.75 -4.02
C ARG A 429 3.78 8.56 -3.43
N PRO A 430 5.10 8.46 -3.65
CA PRO A 430 5.91 7.49 -2.94
C PRO A 430 5.69 7.61 -1.43
N TYR A 431 5.52 6.46 -0.77
CA TYR A 431 5.47 6.35 0.68
C TYR A 431 6.78 6.88 1.29
N ASP A 432 6.65 7.97 2.03
CA ASP A 432 7.70 8.52 2.87
C ASP A 432 7.23 8.46 4.34
N PRO A 433 7.88 7.65 5.20
CA PRO A 433 7.50 7.51 6.61
C PRO A 433 7.66 8.81 7.42
N THR A 434 8.26 9.85 6.84
CA THR A 434 8.41 11.18 7.46
C THR A 434 7.33 12.18 7.04
N GLN A 435 6.46 11.81 6.10
CA GLN A 435 5.36 12.62 5.58
C GLN A 435 4.01 12.06 6.04
N PRO A 436 2.91 12.84 5.89
CA PRO A 436 1.57 12.27 5.99
C PRO A 436 1.43 11.08 5.02
N ILE A 437 0.86 9.99 5.51
CA ILE A 437 0.61 8.79 4.70
C ILE A 437 -0.56 9.10 3.76
N ASP A 438 -0.36 8.76 2.49
CA ASP A 438 -1.34 8.88 1.42
C ASP A 438 -1.11 7.69 0.50
N LEU A 439 -2.01 6.71 0.59
CA LEU A 439 -2.02 5.49 -0.21
C LEU A 439 -3.12 5.53 -1.29
N SER A 440 -3.57 6.73 -1.67
CA SER A 440 -4.61 6.93 -2.67
C SER A 440 -4.14 6.65 -4.11
N GLY A 441 -5.10 6.28 -4.97
CA GLY A 441 -4.82 6.03 -6.39
C GLY A 441 -4.29 4.63 -6.68
N PHE A 442 -4.46 3.68 -5.75
CA PHE A 442 -4.22 2.26 -6.00
C PHE A 442 -5.50 1.60 -6.54
N ASP A 443 -5.42 1.03 -7.75
CA ASP A 443 -6.57 0.45 -8.43
C ASP A 443 -7.20 -0.71 -7.65
N GLY A 444 -8.54 -0.72 -7.56
CA GLY A 444 -9.29 -1.79 -6.91
C GLY A 444 -9.29 -1.73 -5.38
N VAL A 445 -8.85 -0.61 -4.80
CA VAL A 445 -8.87 -0.37 -3.35
C VAL A 445 -10.02 0.57 -3.01
N THR A 446 -10.87 0.15 -2.08
CA THR A 446 -11.95 0.99 -1.55
C THR A 446 -11.40 2.04 -0.57
N PRO A 447 -12.09 3.16 -0.36
CA PRO A 447 -11.70 4.14 0.66
C PRO A 447 -11.53 3.54 2.06
N GLU A 448 -12.36 2.57 2.44
CA GLU A 448 -12.29 1.87 3.72
C GLU A 448 -11.01 1.04 3.85
N GLN A 449 -10.66 0.34 2.77
CA GLN A 449 -9.43 -0.45 2.69
C GLN A 449 -8.18 0.43 2.70
N GLN A 450 -8.22 1.56 1.99
CA GLN A 450 -7.15 2.56 2.02
C GLN A 450 -6.96 3.08 3.45
N ALA A 451 -8.03 3.56 4.09
CA ALA A 451 -7.95 4.11 5.44
C ALA A 451 -7.47 3.07 6.47
N ALA A 452 -7.91 1.80 6.36
CA ALA A 452 -7.45 0.73 7.23
C ALA A 452 -5.95 0.45 7.05
N ALA A 453 -5.47 0.41 5.80
CA ALA A 453 -4.06 0.28 5.46
C ALA A 453 -3.23 1.46 5.98
N GLU A 454 -3.66 2.70 5.73
CA GLU A 454 -2.97 3.90 6.18
C GLU A 454 -2.88 3.97 7.71
N ASN A 455 -3.97 3.63 8.42
CA ASN A 455 -3.99 3.58 9.88
C ASN A 455 -3.02 2.52 10.44
N LEU A 456 -2.98 1.33 9.85
CA LEU A 456 -2.02 0.30 10.26
C LEU A 456 -0.57 0.77 10.11
N VAL A 457 -0.23 1.44 9.00
CA VAL A 457 1.10 2.03 8.79
C VAL A 457 1.38 3.15 9.79
N ALA A 458 0.41 4.04 10.01
CA ALA A 458 0.54 5.18 10.92
C ALA A 458 0.80 4.74 12.36
N VAL A 459 0.00 3.79 12.88
CA VAL A 459 0.17 3.27 14.24
C VAL A 459 1.50 2.52 14.35
N THR A 460 1.88 1.73 13.34
CA THR A 460 3.17 1.02 13.32
C THR A 460 4.36 1.99 13.37
N LEU A 461 4.33 3.09 12.61
CA LEU A 461 5.37 4.13 12.64
C LEU A 461 5.56 4.75 14.04
N VAL A 462 4.48 4.89 14.81
CA VAL A 462 4.51 5.51 16.13
C VAL A 462 4.93 4.51 17.22
N ARG A 463 4.43 3.27 17.17
CA ARG A 463 4.58 2.28 18.25
C ARG A 463 5.83 1.43 18.13
N LEU A 464 6.21 1.05 16.91
CA LEU A 464 7.32 0.12 16.70
C LEU A 464 8.69 0.65 17.18
N PRO A 465 9.01 1.97 17.14
CA PRO A 465 10.30 2.48 17.58
C PRO A 465 10.70 2.15 19.03
N GLN A 466 9.77 1.73 19.90
CA GLN A 466 10.09 1.22 21.23
C GLN A 466 11.03 0.00 21.19
N TRP A 467 11.04 -0.75 20.09
CA TRP A 467 11.90 -1.92 19.85
C TRP A 467 13.16 -1.60 19.04
N SER A 468 13.57 -0.32 18.96
CA SER A 468 14.71 0.09 18.13
C SER A 468 16.02 -0.61 18.51
N ASP A 469 16.27 -0.85 19.80
CA ASP A 469 17.33 -1.75 20.25
C ASP A 469 16.78 -3.18 20.30
N TYR A 470 17.34 -4.08 19.50
CA TYR A 470 16.92 -5.48 19.46
C TYR A 470 17.07 -6.18 20.81
N ARG A 471 17.90 -5.67 21.72
CA ARG A 471 18.02 -6.21 23.08
C ARG A 471 16.78 -5.99 23.93
N ASP A 472 16.06 -4.90 23.69
CA ASP A 472 14.78 -4.65 24.35
C ASP A 472 13.75 -5.70 23.87
N ALA A 473 13.74 -5.98 22.57
CA ALA A 473 12.93 -7.06 22.01
C ALA A 473 13.31 -8.43 22.58
N GLU A 474 14.60 -8.76 22.66
CA GLU A 474 15.06 -10.01 23.30
C GLU A 474 14.63 -10.11 24.77
N ALA A 475 14.71 -9.01 25.51
CA ALA A 475 14.26 -8.95 26.91
C ALA A 475 12.73 -9.14 27.04
N ALA A 476 11.97 -8.83 25.99
CA ALA A 476 10.53 -9.02 25.91
C ALA A 476 10.10 -10.37 25.34
N GLY A 477 11.03 -11.29 25.05
CA GLY A 477 10.73 -12.64 24.57
C GLY A 477 10.83 -12.84 23.06
N PHE A 478 11.27 -11.83 22.31
CA PHE A 478 11.54 -12.00 20.89
C PHE A 478 12.87 -12.72 20.66
N HIS A 479 12.90 -13.65 19.70
CA HIS A 479 14.09 -14.43 19.39
C HIS A 479 14.42 -14.39 17.91
N SER A 480 15.69 -14.09 17.58
CA SER A 480 16.19 -14.16 16.20
C SER A 480 16.07 -15.57 15.63
N ILE A 481 15.50 -15.66 14.43
CA ILE A 481 15.45 -16.92 13.67
C ILE A 481 16.73 -17.16 12.85
N GLY A 482 17.73 -16.27 12.93
CA GLY A 482 19.05 -16.45 12.35
C GLY A 482 19.16 -16.21 10.84
N ASP A 483 18.19 -15.51 10.26
CA ASP A 483 18.07 -15.30 8.81
C ASP A 483 18.66 -13.97 8.31
N GLY A 484 19.39 -13.24 9.17
CA GLY A 484 20.02 -11.94 8.85
C GLY A 484 20.94 -11.94 7.63
N ILE A 485 21.42 -13.10 7.19
CA ILE A 485 22.21 -13.24 5.95
C ILE A 485 21.42 -12.84 4.68
N THR A 486 20.09 -12.76 4.76
CA THR A 486 19.22 -12.33 3.67
C THR A 486 19.17 -10.80 3.50
N GLY A 487 19.83 -10.06 4.38
CA GLY A 487 19.77 -8.60 4.44
C GLY A 487 18.73 -8.08 5.43
N HIS A 488 17.85 -8.95 5.92
CA HIS A 488 16.88 -8.69 6.97
C HIS A 488 16.90 -9.86 7.96
N GLU A 489 16.73 -9.57 9.25
CA GLU A 489 16.70 -10.55 10.32
C GLU A 489 15.40 -10.43 11.09
N HIS A 490 14.65 -11.53 11.17
CA HIS A 490 13.41 -11.58 11.91
C HIS A 490 13.66 -12.04 13.34
N PHE A 491 13.00 -11.35 14.26
CA PHE A 491 12.92 -11.67 15.67
C PHE A 491 11.46 -12.00 15.96
N ILE A 492 11.17 -13.26 16.27
CA ILE A 492 9.81 -13.76 16.46
C ILE A 492 9.52 -13.90 17.95
N ASN A 493 8.34 -13.47 18.39
CA ASN A 493 7.81 -13.81 19.70
C ASN A 493 6.96 -15.09 19.59
N TRP A 494 7.55 -16.23 19.94
CA TRP A 494 6.93 -17.55 19.76
C TRP A 494 5.67 -17.77 20.61
N ASP A 495 5.48 -16.99 21.67
CA ASP A 495 4.27 -17.05 22.48
C ASP A 495 3.09 -16.33 21.80
N TRP A 496 3.35 -15.44 20.83
CA TRP A 496 2.35 -14.57 20.21
C TRP A 496 1.89 -15.09 18.83
N ILE A 497 2.72 -15.87 18.12
CA ILE A 497 2.44 -16.27 16.71
C ILE A 497 1.12 -17.01 16.44
N ASN A 498 0.43 -17.49 17.49
CA ASN A 498 -0.81 -18.27 17.39
C ASN A 498 -1.89 -17.73 18.35
N ASP A 499 -1.77 -16.48 18.79
CA ASP A 499 -2.80 -15.84 19.62
C ASP A 499 -4.02 -15.40 18.79
N ASP A 500 -5.01 -14.77 19.42
CA ASP A 500 -6.18 -14.20 18.73
C ASP A 500 -6.04 -12.69 18.46
N ILE A 501 -4.81 -12.18 18.44
CA ILE A 501 -4.48 -10.80 18.12
C ILE A 501 -4.07 -10.73 16.65
N THR A 502 -4.46 -9.67 15.96
CA THR A 502 -4.25 -9.56 14.51
C THR A 502 -3.98 -8.12 14.16
N LEU A 503 -2.83 -7.87 13.51
CA LEU A 503 -2.41 -6.55 13.05
C LEU A 503 -2.41 -5.49 14.17
N ASP A 504 -1.97 -5.85 15.38
CA ASP A 504 -1.84 -4.95 16.52
C ASP A 504 -0.37 -4.48 16.67
N PRO A 505 -0.05 -3.20 16.41
CA PRO A 505 1.31 -2.70 16.53
C PRO A 505 1.87 -2.63 17.96
N ASP A 506 1.05 -2.80 18.99
CA ASP A 506 1.51 -2.98 20.37
C ASP A 506 1.83 -4.45 20.68
N HIS A 507 1.46 -5.39 19.81
CA HIS A 507 1.68 -6.84 19.95
C HIS A 507 2.16 -7.53 18.66
N PRO A 508 3.22 -7.03 17.97
CA PRO A 508 3.66 -7.64 16.72
C PRO A 508 4.23 -9.04 16.95
N GLU A 509 3.84 -10.02 16.14
CA GLU A 509 4.34 -11.41 16.25
C GLU A 509 5.82 -11.49 15.84
N SER A 510 6.30 -10.56 15.01
CA SER A 510 7.68 -10.49 14.57
C SER A 510 8.16 -9.06 14.30
N LEU A 511 9.43 -8.83 14.62
CA LEU A 511 10.17 -7.58 14.37
C LEU A 511 11.27 -7.84 13.35
N VAL A 512 11.41 -6.93 12.39
CA VAL A 512 12.38 -7.08 11.30
C VAL A 512 13.47 -6.02 11.41
N TYR A 513 14.71 -6.50 11.50
CA TYR A 513 15.88 -5.65 11.58
C TYR A 513 16.76 -5.81 10.34
N GLN A 514 17.29 -4.69 9.85
CA GLN A 514 18.34 -4.67 8.85
C GLN A 514 19.72 -4.72 9.54
N PRO A 515 20.53 -5.77 9.35
CA PRO A 515 21.89 -5.84 9.89
C PRO A 515 22.77 -4.73 9.31
N GLN A 516 23.58 -4.10 10.16
CA GLN A 516 24.48 -3.01 9.79
C GLN A 516 25.94 -3.49 9.72
N PRO A 517 26.81 -2.84 8.92
CA PRO A 517 28.22 -3.22 8.79
C PRO A 517 29.03 -3.18 10.09
N ASP A 518 28.60 -2.39 11.07
CA ASP A 518 29.22 -2.25 12.39
C ASP A 518 28.75 -3.33 13.40
N GLY A 519 27.88 -4.24 12.97
CA GLY A 519 27.28 -5.28 13.79
C GLY A 519 26.04 -4.84 14.57
N SER A 520 25.61 -3.58 14.44
CA SER A 520 24.31 -3.13 14.94
C SER A 520 23.16 -3.63 14.05
N LYS A 521 21.93 -3.43 14.53
CA LYS A 521 20.70 -3.82 13.84
C LYS A 521 19.78 -2.61 13.81
N LYS A 522 19.28 -2.26 12.63
CA LYS A 522 18.32 -1.16 12.46
C LYS A 522 16.93 -1.75 12.34
N LEU A 523 16.00 -1.37 13.21
CA LEU A 523 14.59 -1.75 13.08
C LEU A 523 14.01 -1.09 11.81
N VAL A 524 13.35 -1.87 10.96
CA VAL A 524 12.84 -1.39 9.65
C VAL A 524 11.40 -1.79 9.36
N SER A 525 10.87 -2.84 10.00
CA SER A 525 9.52 -3.32 9.73
C SER A 525 8.99 -4.16 10.88
N ALA A 526 7.67 -4.20 11.02
CA ALA A 526 6.95 -5.24 11.77
C ALA A 526 6.49 -6.32 10.79
N MET A 527 6.44 -7.56 11.22
CA MET A 527 5.78 -8.62 10.47
C MET A 527 4.71 -9.22 11.35
N TYR A 528 3.45 -9.04 10.93
CA TYR A 528 2.31 -9.59 11.62
C TYR A 528 1.99 -10.97 11.09
N MET A 529 1.57 -11.88 11.96
CA MET A 529 1.28 -13.27 11.63
C MET A 529 -0.12 -13.64 12.12
N LEU A 530 -0.88 -14.36 11.29
CA LEU A 530 -2.10 -15.01 11.73
C LEU A 530 -1.77 -16.40 12.31
N PRO A 531 -2.64 -16.96 13.16
CA PRO A 531 -2.46 -18.32 13.65
C PRO A 531 -2.28 -19.35 12.53
N ASP A 532 -1.49 -20.39 12.78
CA ASP A 532 -1.22 -21.49 11.85
C ASP A 532 -2.45 -22.35 11.50
N THR A 533 -3.60 -22.02 12.11
CA THR A 533 -4.92 -22.57 11.82
C THR A 533 -5.68 -21.81 10.73
N VAL A 534 -5.20 -20.63 10.33
CA VAL A 534 -5.80 -19.82 9.26
C VAL A 534 -5.09 -20.16 7.95
N ASP A 535 -5.83 -20.68 6.98
CA ASP A 535 -5.29 -20.94 5.65
C ASP A 535 -5.10 -19.61 4.89
N LEU A 536 -4.11 -19.55 3.99
CA LEU A 536 -3.84 -18.35 3.18
C LEU A 536 -5.06 -17.92 2.32
N ALA A 537 -5.98 -18.84 2.04
CA ALA A 537 -7.23 -18.58 1.34
C ALA A 537 -8.26 -17.79 2.17
N ASP A 538 -8.14 -17.85 3.50
CA ASP A 538 -9.14 -17.36 4.46
C ASP A 538 -8.65 -16.11 5.21
N VAL A 539 -7.57 -15.49 4.73
CA VAL A 539 -6.99 -14.27 5.32
C VAL A 539 -7.96 -13.09 5.23
N PRO A 540 -7.94 -12.17 6.21
CA PRO A 540 -8.84 -11.03 6.21
C PRO A 540 -8.44 -10.01 5.12
N ASN A 541 -9.45 -9.51 4.41
CA ASN A 541 -9.29 -8.54 3.32
C ASN A 541 -9.38 -7.09 3.82
N ILE A 542 -8.44 -6.69 4.70
CA ILE A 542 -8.49 -5.40 5.42
C ILE A 542 -8.03 -4.23 4.55
N GLY A 543 -6.87 -4.35 3.88
CA GLY A 543 -6.31 -3.28 3.04
C GLY A 543 -6.57 -3.46 1.54
N GLY A 544 -7.42 -4.39 1.15
CA GLY A 544 -7.68 -4.65 -0.27
C GLY A 544 -6.40 -5.01 -1.02
N ALA A 545 -6.29 -4.50 -2.25
CA ALA A 545 -5.13 -4.75 -3.10
C ALA A 545 -3.82 -4.10 -2.60
N LEU A 546 -3.84 -3.24 -1.56
CA LEU A 546 -2.63 -2.71 -0.92
C LEU A 546 -1.91 -3.76 -0.06
N MET A 547 -2.64 -4.76 0.45
CA MET A 547 -2.14 -5.72 1.42
C MET A 547 -2.17 -7.13 0.84
N GLN A 548 -0.99 -7.70 0.57
CA GLN A 548 -0.87 -9.10 0.14
C GLN A 548 -0.27 -9.97 1.26
N TRP A 549 -1.07 -10.90 1.76
CA TRP A 549 -0.61 -11.93 2.68
C TRP A 549 0.25 -12.96 1.95
N HIS A 550 1.24 -13.52 2.66
CA HIS A 550 2.07 -14.62 2.16
C HIS A 550 2.37 -15.62 3.27
N ILE A 551 2.89 -16.78 2.91
CA ILE A 551 3.32 -17.82 3.84
C ILE A 551 4.76 -18.25 3.60
N HIS A 552 5.32 -19.01 4.54
CA HIS A 552 6.60 -19.70 4.37
C HIS A 552 6.45 -21.21 4.60
N ASP A 553 6.11 -21.93 3.53
CA ASP A 553 6.01 -23.39 3.53
C ASP A 553 7.34 -24.09 3.11
N ASN A 554 8.41 -23.31 2.93
CA ASN A 554 9.70 -23.76 2.46
C ASN A 554 10.82 -23.76 3.51
N LEU A 555 10.59 -23.23 4.71
CA LEU A 555 11.61 -23.06 5.73
C LEU A 555 11.75 -24.30 6.63
N CYS A 556 13.00 -24.64 6.97
CA CYS A 556 13.34 -25.72 7.88
C CYS A 556 14.04 -25.17 9.13
N PHE A 557 13.50 -25.50 10.30
CA PHE A 557 13.92 -24.98 11.59
C PHE A 557 14.71 -26.01 12.40
N THR A 558 15.58 -25.53 13.29
CA THR A 558 16.21 -26.35 14.34
C THR A 558 15.17 -26.79 15.36
N ASN A 559 15.39 -27.95 16.02
CA ASN A 559 14.50 -28.47 17.07
C ASN A 559 14.72 -27.81 18.44
N ASP A 560 15.07 -26.53 18.46
CA ASP A 560 15.15 -25.78 19.72
C ASP A 560 13.70 -25.48 20.16
N PRO A 561 13.28 -25.92 21.36
CA PRO A 561 11.91 -25.73 21.81
C PRO A 561 11.60 -24.29 22.25
N GLU A 562 12.60 -23.45 22.49
CA GLU A 562 12.43 -22.06 22.97
C GLU A 562 12.67 -21.06 21.84
N ALA A 563 13.73 -21.26 21.05
CA ALA A 563 14.14 -20.33 20.00
C ALA A 563 14.55 -21.05 18.71
N PRO A 564 13.62 -21.70 18.00
CA PRO A 564 13.92 -22.38 16.75
C PRO A 564 14.44 -21.39 15.69
N LYS A 565 15.52 -21.80 15.00
CA LYS A 565 16.18 -20.99 13.96
C LYS A 565 16.05 -21.62 12.60
N VAL A 566 15.94 -20.79 11.57
CA VAL A 566 16.01 -21.23 10.18
C VAL A 566 17.41 -21.77 9.91
N ALA A 567 17.50 -23.04 9.52
CA ALA A 567 18.76 -23.74 9.26
C ALA A 567 18.79 -24.44 7.90
N GLY A 568 17.72 -24.31 7.10
CA GLY A 568 17.68 -24.83 5.75
C GLY A 568 16.37 -24.56 5.05
N LEU A 569 16.28 -25.05 3.82
CA LEU A 569 15.05 -25.10 3.03
C LEU A 569 14.61 -26.54 2.82
N VAL A 570 13.33 -26.73 2.52
CA VAL A 570 12.81 -28.03 2.10
C VAL A 570 13.53 -28.55 0.86
N ASN A 571 13.66 -29.87 0.75
CA ASN A 571 14.20 -30.52 -0.43
C ASN A 571 13.17 -30.57 -1.57
N ASN A 572 13.52 -31.18 -2.72
CA ASN A 572 12.64 -31.28 -3.89
C ASN A 572 11.32 -32.04 -3.66
N LYS A 573 11.15 -32.68 -2.51
CA LYS A 573 9.92 -33.38 -2.09
C LYS A 573 9.10 -32.55 -1.09
N GLY A 574 9.54 -31.34 -0.73
CA GLY A 574 8.91 -30.53 0.31
C GLY A 574 9.25 -30.95 1.75
N GLU A 575 10.31 -31.75 1.94
CA GLU A 575 10.69 -32.31 3.25
C GLU A 575 11.95 -31.65 3.81
N CYS A 576 12.01 -31.46 5.13
CA CYS A 576 13.23 -31.03 5.82
C CYS A 576 14.19 -32.20 6.06
N ASN A 577 15.48 -31.96 5.86
CA ASN A 577 16.50 -32.97 6.18
C ASN A 577 16.66 -33.07 7.70
N PRO A 578 16.59 -34.29 8.29
CA PRO A 578 16.84 -34.47 9.72
C PRO A 578 18.21 -33.90 10.15
N PRO A 579 18.30 -33.24 11.32
CA PRO A 579 17.28 -33.18 12.38
C PRO A 579 16.26 -32.05 12.20
N LEU A 580 16.27 -31.27 11.11
CA LEU A 580 15.41 -30.10 10.97
C LEU A 580 13.92 -30.48 10.83
N SER A 581 13.06 -29.63 11.36
CA SER A 581 11.61 -29.75 11.26
C SER A 581 10.99 -28.58 10.51
N LYS A 582 9.83 -28.84 9.91
CA LYS A 582 8.99 -27.83 9.29
C LYS A 582 7.86 -27.45 10.25
N PHE A 583 7.53 -26.18 10.33
CA PHE A 583 6.34 -25.71 11.04
C PHE A 583 5.16 -25.58 10.08
N ARG A 584 3.94 -25.55 10.63
CA ARG A 584 2.78 -25.21 9.80
C ARG A 584 2.95 -23.77 9.31
N PRO A 585 2.72 -23.52 8.01
CA PRO A 585 2.82 -22.16 7.49
C PRO A 585 1.70 -21.29 8.09
N ALA A 586 2.08 -20.13 8.60
CA ALA A 586 1.18 -19.09 9.07
C ALA A 586 1.14 -17.95 8.03
N PRO A 587 -0.05 -17.40 7.67
CA PRO A 587 -0.14 -16.20 6.86
C PRO A 587 0.51 -15.01 7.57
N MET A 588 1.25 -14.20 6.82
CA MET A 588 1.95 -13.04 7.37
C MET A 588 1.98 -11.87 6.40
N ILE A 589 2.17 -10.67 6.97
CA ILE A 589 2.33 -9.43 6.21
C ILE A 589 3.35 -8.52 6.89
N HIS A 590 4.17 -7.85 6.08
CA HIS A 590 5.14 -6.87 6.56
C HIS A 590 4.53 -5.47 6.56
N VAL A 591 4.89 -4.65 7.54
CA VAL A 591 4.54 -3.22 7.60
C VAL A 591 5.82 -2.42 7.86
N TRP A 592 6.30 -1.76 6.82
CA TRP A 592 7.58 -1.06 6.84
C TRP A 592 7.46 0.31 7.52
N ILE A 593 8.40 0.61 8.42
CA ILE A 593 8.57 1.94 9.04
C ILE A 593 9.67 2.76 8.35
N THR A 594 10.17 2.26 7.23
CA THR A 594 11.13 2.91 6.34
C THR A 594 10.60 2.88 4.92
N SER A 595 10.98 3.84 4.08
CA SER A 595 10.65 3.80 2.65
C SER A 595 11.09 2.47 2.02
N HIS A 596 10.21 1.90 1.22
CA HIS A 596 10.41 0.61 0.57
C HIS A 596 10.02 0.72 -0.90
N LYS A 597 10.74 0.01 -1.78
CA LYS A 597 10.59 0.13 -3.24
C LYS A 597 9.24 -0.36 -3.78
N CYS A 598 8.55 -1.17 -3.00
CA CYS A 598 7.27 -1.82 -3.33
C CYS A 598 6.14 -1.38 -2.38
N GLY A 599 6.27 -0.21 -1.77
CA GLY A 599 5.29 0.34 -0.81
C GLY A 599 5.40 -0.26 0.60
N PRO A 600 4.57 0.24 1.54
CA PRO A 600 4.69 -0.04 2.97
C PRO A 600 4.27 -1.45 3.40
N PHE A 601 3.63 -2.23 2.52
CA PHE A 601 3.18 -3.60 2.79
C PHE A 601 3.96 -4.70 2.06
N ALA A 602 5.06 -4.32 1.42
CA ALA A 602 5.80 -5.25 0.59
C ALA A 602 6.35 -6.44 1.38
N ALA A 603 6.20 -7.65 0.84
CA ALA A 603 6.98 -8.79 1.30
C ALA A 603 8.49 -8.56 1.04
N LEU A 604 9.33 -9.38 1.67
CA LEU A 604 10.77 -9.42 1.33
C LEU A 604 11.00 -9.97 -0.08
N GLU A 605 12.26 -9.97 -0.52
CA GLU A 605 12.64 -10.43 -1.86
C GLU A 605 13.27 -11.83 -1.86
N GLY A 606 13.23 -12.49 -3.02
CA GLY A 606 13.88 -13.78 -3.21
C GLY A 606 13.32 -14.88 -2.33
N VAL A 607 14.19 -15.62 -1.62
CA VAL A 607 13.77 -16.71 -0.72
C VAL A 607 12.91 -16.21 0.45
N GLY A 608 13.11 -14.95 0.86
CA GLY A 608 12.35 -14.29 1.92
C GLY A 608 10.97 -13.80 1.48
N ALA A 609 10.65 -13.81 0.19
CA ALA A 609 9.34 -13.35 -0.30
C ALA A 609 8.18 -14.28 0.11
N GLY A 610 8.47 -15.52 0.49
CA GLY A 610 7.47 -16.52 0.79
C GLY A 610 6.64 -16.93 -0.43
N GLN A 611 5.53 -17.62 -0.19
CA GLN A 611 4.56 -18.05 -1.20
C GLN A 611 3.25 -17.26 -1.04
N ILE A 612 2.60 -16.94 -2.16
CA ILE A 612 1.28 -16.27 -2.24
C ILE A 612 0.24 -17.27 -2.73
N GLN A 613 -1.03 -16.86 -2.81
CA GLN A 613 -2.07 -17.74 -3.32
C GLN A 613 -1.75 -18.19 -4.76
N PRO A 614 -2.02 -19.46 -5.11
CA PRO A 614 -1.82 -19.94 -6.47
C PRO A 614 -2.65 -19.14 -7.48
N GLY A 615 -1.97 -18.56 -8.48
CA GLY A 615 -2.62 -17.77 -9.53
C GLY A 615 -2.57 -16.27 -9.30
N GLU A 616 -2.08 -15.80 -8.16
CA GLU A 616 -1.80 -14.39 -7.93
C GLU A 616 -0.40 -14.00 -8.41
N GLU A 617 -0.26 -12.72 -8.77
CA GLU A 617 1.05 -12.09 -8.99
C GLU A 617 1.56 -11.48 -7.69
N ARG A 618 2.89 -11.45 -7.54
CA ARG A 618 3.52 -10.83 -6.36
C ARG A 618 3.25 -9.33 -6.40
N LEU A 619 2.61 -8.83 -5.36
CA LEU A 619 2.37 -7.41 -5.19
C LEU A 619 3.70 -6.67 -5.01
N CYS A 620 3.93 -5.69 -5.88
CA CYS A 620 4.87 -4.61 -5.65
C CYS A 620 4.10 -3.30 -5.89
N ASP A 621 3.82 -2.55 -4.82
CA ASP A 621 3.14 -1.27 -4.95
C ASP A 621 4.12 -0.25 -5.55
N HIS A 622 4.06 -0.12 -6.88
CA HIS A 622 4.83 0.86 -7.65
C HIS A 622 4.24 2.28 -7.54
N VAL A 623 2.99 2.39 -7.07
CA VAL A 623 2.25 3.64 -6.90
C VAL A 623 2.81 4.40 -5.70
N HIS A 624 3.05 3.70 -4.59
CA HIS A 624 3.62 4.23 -3.36
C HIS A 624 5.06 3.74 -3.10
N GLY A 625 5.67 3.03 -4.03
CA GLY A 625 7.06 2.59 -3.93
C GLY A 625 8.08 3.74 -4.05
N SER A 626 9.14 3.70 -3.26
CA SER A 626 10.22 4.69 -3.31
C SER A 626 11.44 4.20 -4.11
N GLY A 627 12.05 5.07 -4.93
CA GLY A 627 13.35 4.80 -5.56
C GLY A 627 13.32 4.36 -7.02
N PHE A 628 12.32 4.81 -7.77
CA PHE A 628 12.30 4.75 -9.24
C PHE A 628 13.14 5.86 -9.88
#